data_AF-A0AA46V3B7-F1
#
_entry.id   AF-A0AA46V3B7-F1
#
_cell.length_a   1.000
_cell.length_b   1.000
_cell.length_c   1.000
_cell.angle_alpha   90.00
_cell.angle_beta   90.00
_cell.angle_gamma   90.00
#
_symmetry.space_group_name_H-M   'P 1'
#
loop_
_entity.id
_entity.type
_entity.pdbx_description
1 polymer ?
#
loop_
_entity_poly.entity_id
_entity_poly.type
_entity_poly.pdbx_seq_one_letter_code
_entity_poly.pdbx_strand_id
1 'polypeptide(L)'
;MPTVDIETLARREAVGPPAVGSHELPVLRVGVAEKADDTERGWTGFSTQLTPGQLQAALSGWWRCDPERVVRAGLMAVTLGQYVVAVLTGIDGYDSRGDGRYRFHGALAGSVTELVTPQQWVNPDAPGADRARLLLGRRLESESGGPVAYVRPGG
;
A
#
# COMPACT_ATOMS: atom_id res chain seq x y z
N MET A 1 -5.62 1.16 21.99
CA MET A 1 -6.78 1.49 21.15
C MET A 1 -8.03 1.03 21.87
N PRO A 2 -9.03 1.90 22.06
CA PRO A 2 -10.34 1.57 22.63
C PRO A 2 -11.06 0.41 21.90
N THR A 3 -11.90 -0.35 22.60
CA THR A 3 -12.66 -1.48 22.02
C THR A 3 -13.58 -1.05 20.88
N VAL A 4 -14.21 0.12 20.99
CA VAL A 4 -15.09 0.67 19.95
C VAL A 4 -14.36 0.93 18.63
N ASP A 5 -13.08 1.32 18.69
CA ASP A 5 -12.26 1.55 17.50
C ASP A 5 -11.87 0.22 16.83
N ILE A 6 -11.61 -0.82 17.64
CA ILE A 6 -11.37 -2.19 17.15
C ILE A 6 -12.61 -2.72 16.42
N GLU A 7 -13.80 -2.55 16.99
CA GLU A 7 -15.06 -2.97 16.36
C GLU A 7 -15.34 -2.21 15.06
N THR A 8 -15.06 -0.91 15.05
CA THR A 8 -15.21 -0.06 13.86
C THR A 8 -14.30 -0.54 12.73
N LEU A 9 -13.03 -0.85 13.05
CA LEU A 9 -12.09 -1.42 12.09
C LEU A 9 -12.55 -2.79 11.60
N ALA A 10 -12.99 -3.68 12.50
CA ALA A 10 -13.41 -5.04 12.15
C ALA A 10 -14.61 -5.07 11.17
N ARG A 11 -15.52 -4.09 11.26
CA ARG A 11 -16.70 -3.95 10.40
C ARG A 11 -16.44 -3.31 9.03
N ARG A 12 -15.18 -2.96 8.71
CA ARG A 12 -14.86 -2.32 7.43
C ARG A 12 -15.17 -3.20 6.24
N GLU A 13 -15.67 -2.56 5.19
CA GLU A 13 -15.95 -3.18 3.92
C GLU A 13 -14.67 -3.80 3.33
N ALA A 14 -14.81 -5.00 2.78
CA ALA A 14 -13.74 -5.61 2.00
C ALA A 14 -13.55 -4.86 0.67
N VAL A 15 -12.34 -4.94 0.12
CA VAL A 15 -12.05 -4.48 -1.24
C VAL A 15 -12.86 -5.32 -2.22
N GLY A 16 -13.76 -4.67 -2.97
CA GLY A 16 -14.59 -5.33 -3.98
C GLY A 16 -13.82 -5.61 -5.29
N PRO A 17 -14.33 -6.51 -6.15
CA PRO A 17 -13.71 -6.84 -7.44
C PRO A 17 -13.36 -5.63 -8.34
N PRO A 18 -14.17 -4.56 -8.42
CA PRO A 18 -13.84 -3.38 -9.23
C PRO A 18 -12.53 -2.68 -8.82
N ALA A 19 -12.17 -2.74 -7.53
CA ALA A 19 -10.97 -2.13 -6.99
C ALA A 19 -9.71 -2.97 -7.27
N VAL A 20 -9.86 -4.31 -7.28
CA VAL A 20 -8.79 -5.25 -7.65
C VAL A 20 -8.46 -5.16 -9.13
N GLY A 21 -9.42 -4.81 -9.99
CA GLY A 21 -9.22 -4.61 -11.43
C GLY A 21 -9.04 -5.92 -12.20
N SER A 22 -8.45 -5.86 -13.40
CA SER A 22 -8.32 -7.01 -14.32
C SER A 22 -7.07 -7.88 -14.10
N HIS A 23 -6.13 -7.43 -13.27
CA HIS A 23 -4.88 -8.12 -12.96
C HIS A 23 -4.78 -8.38 -11.47
N GLU A 24 -3.88 -9.28 -11.07
CA GLU A 24 -3.55 -9.47 -9.65
C GLU A 24 -3.13 -8.12 -9.05
N LEU A 25 -3.68 -7.78 -7.89
CA LEU A 25 -3.34 -6.58 -7.14
C LEU A 25 -2.13 -6.89 -6.24
N PRO A 26 -0.96 -6.26 -6.45
CA PRO A 26 0.17 -6.37 -5.55
C PRO A 26 -0.11 -5.62 -4.24
N VAL A 27 0.24 -6.24 -3.13
CA VAL A 27 -0.04 -5.73 -1.78
C VAL A 27 1.24 -5.75 -0.96
N LEU A 28 1.81 -4.57 -0.70
CA LEU A 28 2.92 -4.40 0.22
C LEU A 28 2.40 -4.36 1.66
N ARG A 29 2.87 -5.31 2.48
CA ARG A 29 2.50 -5.38 3.89
C ARG A 29 3.54 -4.64 4.71
N VAL A 30 3.09 -3.69 5.51
CA VAL A 30 3.96 -2.86 6.35
C VAL A 30 3.61 -2.97 7.82
N GLY A 31 4.61 -2.72 8.66
CA GLY A 31 4.42 -2.47 10.08
C GLY A 31 4.07 -1.01 10.36
N VAL A 32 3.92 -0.71 11.65
CA VAL A 32 3.84 0.67 12.15
C VAL A 32 5.14 1.41 11.82
N ALA A 33 5.07 2.71 11.57
CA ALA A 33 6.25 3.49 11.23
C ALA A 33 7.31 3.43 12.32
N GLU A 34 8.54 3.10 11.93
CA GLU A 34 9.73 3.08 12.75
C GLU A 34 10.84 3.88 12.06
N LYS A 35 11.78 4.43 12.83
CA LYS A 35 12.92 5.15 12.23
C LYS A 35 13.75 4.18 11.41
N ALA A 36 14.10 4.59 10.19
CA ALA A 36 15.01 3.83 9.36
C ALA A 36 16.46 4.04 9.83
N ASP A 37 17.25 2.98 9.82
CA ASP A 37 18.70 3.07 10.06
C ASP A 37 19.46 3.61 8.84
N ASP A 38 18.81 3.68 7.67
CA ASP A 38 19.38 4.26 6.46
C ASP A 38 19.07 5.76 6.32
N THR A 39 20.04 6.48 5.78
CA THR A 39 19.99 7.93 5.60
C THR A 39 19.03 8.39 4.51
N GLU A 40 18.52 7.47 3.67
CA GLU A 40 17.68 7.81 2.52
C GLU A 40 16.20 7.94 2.89
N ARG A 41 15.67 7.08 3.76
CA ARG A 41 14.22 7.00 4.01
C ARG A 41 13.79 7.70 5.29
N GLY A 42 14.65 7.78 6.30
CA GLY A 42 14.34 8.31 7.64
C GLY A 42 13.29 7.49 8.43
N TRP A 43 12.38 6.80 7.75
CA TRP A 43 11.33 5.94 8.29
C TRP A 43 11.16 4.67 7.45
N THR A 44 10.67 3.61 8.07
CA THR A 44 10.10 2.43 7.41
C THR A 44 8.70 2.20 7.96
N GLY A 45 7.78 1.66 7.15
CA GLY A 45 6.41 1.38 7.60
C GLY A 45 5.42 2.52 7.39
N PHE A 46 4.30 2.50 8.12
CA PHE A 46 3.21 3.48 7.99
C PHE A 46 2.82 4.15 9.31
N SER A 47 2.59 5.46 9.26
CA SER A 47 1.94 6.23 10.32
C SER A 47 1.14 7.38 9.70
N THR A 48 -0.01 7.68 10.28
CA THR A 48 -0.87 8.80 9.88
C THR A 48 -0.23 10.17 10.12
N GLN A 49 0.86 10.22 10.89
CA GLN A 49 1.63 11.44 11.16
C GLN A 49 2.68 11.73 10.10
N LEU A 50 2.96 10.80 9.19
CA LEU A 50 3.91 11.03 8.10
C LEU A 50 3.25 11.91 7.02
N THR A 51 3.99 12.92 6.58
CA THR A 51 3.62 13.68 5.38
C THR A 51 3.65 12.77 4.14
N PRO A 52 2.93 13.11 3.05
CA PRO A 52 2.97 12.33 1.82
C PRO A 52 4.39 12.05 1.29
N GLY A 53 5.30 13.02 1.37
CA GLY A 53 6.69 12.85 0.96
C GLY A 53 7.48 11.88 1.86
N GLN A 54 7.27 11.95 3.17
CA GLN A 54 7.89 11.00 4.11
C GLN A 54 7.34 9.58 3.93
N LEU A 55 6.04 9.45 3.69
CA LEU A 55 5.41 8.16 3.43
C LEU A 55 5.90 7.57 2.11
N GLN A 56 5.98 8.36 1.03
CA GLN A 56 6.59 7.93 -0.24
C GLN A 56 8.00 7.38 -0.02
N ALA A 57 8.85 8.10 0.74
CA ALA A 57 10.20 7.66 1.04
C ALA A 57 10.21 6.36 1.86
N ALA A 58 9.36 6.26 2.89
CA ALA A 58 9.25 5.08 3.75
C ALA A 58 8.81 3.81 2.98
N LEU A 59 7.97 3.98 1.95
CA LEU A 59 7.48 2.89 1.10
C LEU A 59 8.43 2.53 -0.04
N SER A 60 9.43 3.37 -0.33
CA SER A 60 10.45 3.17 -1.37
C SER A 60 11.55 2.18 -0.93
N GLY A 61 11.13 1.10 -0.27
CA GLY A 61 11.97 0.01 0.24
C GLY A 61 12.49 -0.94 -0.84
N TRP A 62 13.30 -1.91 -0.38
CA TRP A 62 13.76 -3.04 -1.20
C TRP A 62 12.96 -4.30 -0.84
N TRP A 63 12.11 -4.75 -1.76
CA TRP A 63 11.11 -5.79 -1.48
C TRP A 63 11.37 -7.07 -2.27
N ARG A 64 11.26 -8.23 -1.61
CA ARG A 64 11.25 -9.53 -2.31
C ARG A 64 9.87 -9.77 -2.90
N CYS A 65 9.80 -9.94 -4.22
CA CYS A 65 8.56 -10.09 -4.98
C CYS A 65 8.87 -10.55 -6.42
N ASP A 66 7.81 -10.72 -7.22
CA ASP A 66 7.86 -10.86 -8.67
C ASP A 66 7.62 -9.46 -9.26
N PRO A 67 8.67 -8.76 -9.73
CA PRO A 67 8.56 -7.36 -10.10
C PRO A 67 7.73 -7.14 -11.37
N GLU A 68 7.69 -8.14 -12.26
CA GLU A 68 6.91 -8.08 -13.51
C GLU A 68 5.41 -8.06 -13.23
N ARG A 69 4.96 -8.77 -12.19
CA ARG A 69 3.55 -8.70 -11.76
C ARG A 69 3.18 -7.33 -11.22
N VAL A 70 4.11 -6.67 -10.52
CA VAL A 70 3.88 -5.33 -9.98
C VAL A 70 3.78 -4.30 -11.10
N VAL A 71 4.73 -4.30 -12.05
CA VAL A 71 4.71 -3.39 -13.21
C VAL A 71 3.46 -3.64 -14.06
N ARG A 72 3.07 -4.90 -14.29
CA ARG A 72 1.84 -5.23 -15.04
C ARG A 72 0.57 -4.68 -14.37
N ALA A 73 0.52 -4.65 -13.05
CA ALA A 73 -0.61 -4.06 -12.32
C ALA A 73 -0.61 -2.52 -12.39
N GLY A 74 0.55 -1.90 -12.60
CA GLY A 74 0.73 -0.44 -12.65
C GLY A 74 0.49 0.27 -11.31
N LEU A 75 0.21 -0.49 -10.25
CA LEU A 75 -0.09 0.01 -8.91
C LEU A 75 0.21 -1.04 -7.85
N MET A 76 0.35 -0.58 -6.61
CA MET A 76 0.57 -1.42 -5.44
C MET A 76 -0.24 -0.87 -4.27
N ALA A 77 -1.11 -1.69 -3.69
CA ALA A 77 -1.75 -1.36 -2.43
C ALA A 77 -0.78 -1.58 -1.28
N VAL A 78 -0.90 -0.78 -0.22
CA VAL A 78 -0.09 -0.90 0.99
C VAL A 78 -1.00 -1.16 2.16
N THR A 79 -0.73 -2.21 2.94
CA THR A 79 -1.56 -2.57 4.10
C THR A 79 -0.82 -2.53 5.42
N LEU A 80 -1.50 -2.01 6.44
CA LEU A 80 -1.16 -2.23 7.85
C LEU A 80 -2.14 -3.27 8.40
N GLY A 81 -1.63 -4.48 8.68
CA GLY A 81 -2.50 -5.64 8.88
C GLY A 81 -3.29 -5.93 7.60
N GLN A 82 -4.62 -5.91 7.69
CA GLN A 82 -5.53 -6.14 6.56
C GLN A 82 -6.08 -4.84 5.94
N TYR A 83 -5.74 -3.66 6.48
CA TYR A 83 -6.34 -2.40 6.04
C TYR A 83 -5.44 -1.72 5.02
N VAL A 84 -6.01 -1.32 3.88
CA VAL A 84 -5.27 -0.53 2.89
C VAL A 84 -5.07 0.88 3.42
N VAL A 85 -3.82 1.23 3.71
CA VAL A 85 -3.42 2.51 4.32
C VAL A 85 -2.76 3.46 3.34
N ALA A 86 -2.24 2.95 2.22
CA ALA A 86 -1.68 3.74 1.15
C ALA A 86 -1.80 3.03 -0.19
N VAL A 87 -1.70 3.78 -1.29
CA VAL A 87 -1.71 3.24 -2.65
C VAL A 87 -0.62 3.94 -3.46
N LEU A 88 0.27 3.15 -4.05
CA LEU A 88 1.25 3.59 -5.03
C LEU A 88 0.72 3.29 -6.43
N THR A 89 0.89 4.22 -7.37
CA THR A 89 0.41 4.11 -8.76
C THR A 89 1.45 4.61 -9.74
N GLY A 90 1.20 4.38 -11.03
CA GLY A 90 2.13 4.77 -12.09
C GLY A 90 3.41 3.95 -12.02
N ILE A 91 3.30 2.69 -11.59
CA ILE A 91 4.45 1.80 -11.50
C ILE A 91 4.78 1.27 -12.90
N ASP A 92 5.83 1.81 -13.50
CA ASP A 92 6.26 1.49 -14.87
C ASP A 92 7.66 0.84 -14.93
N GLY A 93 8.36 0.78 -13.80
CA GLY A 93 9.71 0.24 -13.73
C GLY A 93 10.16 -0.11 -12.31
N TYR A 94 11.37 -0.69 -12.22
CA TYR A 94 12.01 -1.04 -10.96
C TYR A 94 13.53 -1.09 -11.08
N ASP A 95 14.20 -0.84 -9.96
CA ASP A 95 15.61 -1.16 -9.75
C ASP A 95 15.74 -2.57 -9.16
N SER A 96 16.77 -3.32 -9.56
CA SER A 96 17.14 -4.59 -8.93
C SER A 96 18.39 -4.42 -8.06
N ARG A 97 18.35 -4.96 -6.85
CA ARG A 97 19.53 -5.00 -5.96
C ARG A 97 20.43 -6.22 -6.22
N GLY A 98 20.03 -7.13 -7.12
CA GLY A 98 20.79 -8.35 -7.46
C GLY A 98 20.60 -9.52 -6.48
N ASP A 99 19.91 -9.34 -5.35
CA ASP A 99 19.64 -10.38 -4.34
C ASP A 99 18.15 -10.82 -4.30
N GLY A 100 17.44 -10.58 -5.40
CA GLY A 100 16.01 -10.83 -5.53
C GLY A 100 15.11 -9.79 -4.84
N ARG A 101 15.68 -8.63 -4.45
CA ARG A 101 14.91 -7.47 -3.98
C ARG A 101 14.85 -6.38 -5.03
N TYR A 102 13.69 -5.72 -5.09
CA TYR A 102 13.37 -4.70 -6.07
C TYR A 102 12.85 -3.44 -5.40
N ARG A 103 13.11 -2.29 -6.02
CA ARG A 103 12.57 -0.99 -5.63
C ARG A 103 11.79 -0.44 -6.83
N PHE A 104 10.54 -0.06 -6.61
CA PHE A 104 9.64 0.33 -7.70
C PHE A 104 9.67 1.84 -7.96
N HIS A 105 9.61 2.21 -9.24
CA HIS A 105 9.43 3.60 -9.66
C HIS A 105 7.92 3.86 -9.69
N GLY A 106 7.41 4.67 -8.78
CA GLY A 106 5.99 4.95 -8.68
C GLY A 106 5.70 6.04 -7.66
N ALA A 107 4.48 6.58 -7.69
CA ALA A 107 4.09 7.71 -6.86
C ALA A 107 2.93 7.36 -5.92
N LEU A 108 2.94 7.94 -4.73
CA LEU A 108 1.85 7.86 -3.78
C LEU A 108 0.62 8.58 -4.33
N ALA A 109 -0.40 7.80 -4.69
CA ALA A 109 -1.70 8.32 -5.12
C ALA A 109 -2.57 8.74 -3.94
N GLY A 110 -2.40 8.11 -2.78
CA GLY A 110 -3.12 8.48 -1.59
C GLY A 110 -2.78 7.63 -0.37
N SER A 111 -3.23 8.11 0.79
CA SER A 111 -3.04 7.46 2.07
C SER A 111 -4.15 7.82 3.05
N VAL A 112 -4.35 6.95 4.04
CA VAL A 112 -5.20 7.22 5.19
C VAL A 112 -4.49 8.20 6.13
N THR A 113 -5.18 9.24 6.58
CA THR A 113 -4.68 10.23 7.53
C THR A 113 -5.29 10.07 8.93
N GLU A 114 -6.32 9.25 9.07
CA GLU A 114 -6.86 8.83 10.36
C GLU A 114 -7.39 7.39 10.24
N LEU A 115 -6.94 6.49 11.12
CA LEU A 115 -7.15 5.06 10.96
C LEU A 115 -8.53 4.59 11.42
N VAL A 116 -9.18 5.24 12.38
CA VAL A 116 -10.46 4.78 12.95
C VAL A 116 -11.64 5.22 12.05
N THR A 117 -11.81 6.53 11.89
CA THR A 117 -12.58 7.24 10.88
C THR A 117 -11.69 7.50 9.67
N PRO A 118 -11.78 6.73 8.57
CA PRO A 118 -10.84 6.80 7.46
C PRO A 118 -10.96 8.12 6.71
N GLN A 119 -10.31 9.16 7.22
CA GLN A 119 -9.96 10.33 6.44
C GLN A 119 -8.82 9.91 5.53
N GLN A 120 -8.92 10.32 4.27
CA GLN A 120 -7.96 9.98 3.25
C GLN A 120 -7.49 11.25 2.57
N TRP A 121 -6.19 11.30 2.34
CA TRP A 121 -5.60 12.21 1.38
C TRP A 121 -5.42 11.44 0.07
N VAL A 122 -5.89 12.02 -1.04
CA VAL A 122 -5.70 11.49 -2.38
C VAL A 122 -5.16 12.61 -3.25
N ASN A 123 -4.05 12.37 -3.93
CA ASN A 123 -3.53 13.27 -4.94
C ASN A 123 -4.44 13.17 -6.19
N PRO A 124 -5.20 14.23 -6.54
CA PRO A 124 -6.12 14.18 -7.67
C PRO A 124 -5.40 14.05 -9.02
N ASP A 125 -4.14 14.46 -9.10
CA ASP A 125 -3.33 14.45 -10.32
C ASP A 125 -2.57 13.14 -10.50
N ALA A 126 -2.60 12.24 -9.51
CA ALA A 126 -1.95 10.95 -9.62
C ALA A 126 -2.70 10.02 -10.60
N PRO A 127 -1.99 9.36 -11.54
CA PRO A 127 -2.59 8.30 -12.35
C PRO A 127 -3.26 7.26 -11.46
N GLY A 128 -4.53 6.93 -11.71
CA GLY A 128 -5.25 5.94 -10.89
C GLY A 128 -5.75 6.44 -9.53
N ALA A 129 -5.87 7.76 -9.32
CA ALA A 129 -6.48 8.36 -8.12
C ALA A 129 -7.87 7.77 -7.79
N ASP A 130 -8.70 7.47 -8.79
CA ASP A 130 -10.01 6.83 -8.58
C ASP A 130 -9.88 5.43 -7.98
N ARG A 131 -8.88 4.66 -8.42
CA ARG A 131 -8.61 3.33 -7.87
C ARG A 131 -8.04 3.43 -6.46
N ALA A 132 -7.23 4.45 -6.16
CA ALA A 132 -6.79 4.73 -4.80
C ALA A 132 -8.00 4.98 -3.87
N ARG A 133 -8.98 5.79 -4.29
CA ARG A 133 -10.22 6.04 -3.52
C ARG A 133 -11.04 4.76 -3.28
N LEU A 134 -11.04 3.84 -4.25
CA LEU A 134 -11.72 2.55 -4.12
C LEU A 134 -11.00 1.57 -3.19
N LEU A 135 -9.70 1.75 -2.96
CA LEU A 135 -8.90 0.84 -2.14
C LEU A 135 -8.73 1.33 -0.71
N LEU A 136 -8.45 2.62 -0.52
CA LEU A 136 -8.08 3.21 0.75
C LEU A 136 -9.14 2.99 1.84
N GLY A 137 -8.66 2.64 3.03
CA GLY A 137 -9.50 2.40 4.20
C GLY A 137 -10.23 1.04 4.19
N ARG A 138 -10.25 0.31 3.07
CA ARG A 138 -10.93 -0.99 2.98
C ARG A 138 -10.06 -2.15 3.49
N ARG A 139 -10.72 -3.26 3.78
CA ARG A 139 -10.07 -4.52 4.18
C ARG A 139 -9.70 -5.35 2.97
N LEU A 140 -8.50 -5.90 2.96
CA LEU A 140 -8.02 -6.75 1.90
C LEU A 140 -7.53 -8.07 2.52
N GLU A 141 -8.16 -9.16 2.11
CA GLU A 141 -7.77 -10.50 2.53
C GLU A 141 -6.63 -10.97 1.63
N SER A 142 -5.43 -11.03 2.19
CA SER A 142 -4.24 -11.48 1.50
C SER A 142 -3.81 -12.83 2.05
N GLU A 143 -3.69 -13.82 1.17
CA GLU A 143 -3.08 -15.09 1.52
C GLU A 143 -1.55 -14.96 1.69
N SER A 144 -0.98 -15.89 2.47
CA SER A 144 0.39 -15.87 2.98
C SER A 144 1.47 -16.04 1.90
N GLY A 145 2.40 -15.08 1.81
CA GLY A 145 3.70 -15.24 1.12
C GLY A 145 4.44 -13.91 0.98
N GLY A 146 5.65 -13.78 1.53
CA GLY A 146 6.58 -12.65 1.30
C GLY A 146 6.10 -11.25 1.75
N PRO A 147 6.97 -10.21 1.74
CA PRO A 147 6.57 -8.85 2.11
C PRO A 147 5.53 -8.25 1.13
N VAL A 148 5.51 -8.74 -0.12
CA VAL A 148 4.52 -8.37 -1.13
C VAL A 148 3.69 -9.62 -1.47
N ALA A 149 2.36 -9.49 -1.35
CA ALA A 149 1.40 -10.51 -1.71
C ALA A 149 0.60 -10.11 -2.97
N TYR A 150 -0.20 -11.04 -3.52
CA TYR A 150 -0.97 -10.84 -4.75
C TYR A 150 -2.43 -11.27 -4.55
N VAL A 151 -3.37 -10.35 -4.72
CA VAL A 151 -4.81 -10.63 -4.63
C VAL A 151 -5.39 -10.76 -6.03
N ARG A 152 -6.15 -11.83 -6.27
CA ARG A 152 -6.78 -12.08 -7.57
C ARG A 152 -8.06 -11.28 -7.74
N PRO A 153 -8.40 -10.88 -8.97
CA PRO A 153 -9.72 -10.37 -9.29
C PRO A 153 -10.80 -11.43 -8.97
N GLY A 154 -11.60 -11.22 -7.91
CA GLY A 154 -12.77 -12.05 -7.60
C GLY A 154 -12.51 -13.28 -6.72
N GLY A 155 -11.84 -13.10 -5.58
CA GLY A 155 -11.85 -14.05 -4.47
C GLY A 155 -12.65 -13.50 -3.30
#